data_AF-A0A1I5H074-F1
#
_entry.id   AF-A0A1I5H074-F1
#
_cell.length_a   1.000
_cell.length_b   1.000
_cell.length_c   1.000
_cell.angle_alpha   90.00
_cell.angle_beta   90.00
_cell.angle_gamma   90.00
#
_symmetry.space_group_name_H-M   'P 1'
#
loop_
_entity.id
_entity.type
_entity.pdbx_description
1 polymer ?
#
loop_
_entity_poly.entity_id
_entity_poly.type
_entity_poly.pdbx_seq_one_letter_code
_entity_poly.pdbx_strand_id
1 'polypeptide(L)' 'MQQGQDAVLHLAGDERAVRVKSIDVRRRSAAVAGTGEEAGLYLDGITARDLPTVPGGDGSLIDSDAVAGARLVSA' A
#
# COMPACT_ATOMS: atom_id res chain seq x y z
N MET A 1 2.20 6.40 11.05
CA MET A 1 1.02 5.58 10.70
C MET A 1 0.72 4.63 11.85
N GLN A 2 -0.55 4.31 12.11
CA GLN A 2 -0.93 3.34 13.15
C GLN A 2 -1.89 2.27 12.60
N GLN A 3 -1.91 1.10 13.24
CA GLN A 3 -2.84 0.04 12.90
C GLN A 3 -4.30 0.48 13.14
N GLY A 4 -5.20 0.08 12.26
CA GLY A 4 -6.62 0.44 12.27
C GLY A 4 -6.91 1.85 11.77
N GLN A 5 -5.90 2.61 11.34
CA GLN A 5 -6.06 3.97 10.84
C GLN A 5 -6.65 3.96 9.42
N ASP A 6 -7.59 4.85 9.16
CA ASP A 6 -8.07 5.11 7.80
C ASP A 6 -7.08 6.02 7.06
N ALA A 7 -6.88 5.76 5.77
CA ALA A 7 -5.91 6.45 4.94
C ALA A 7 -6.38 6.52 3.48
N VAL A 8 -5.71 7.34 2.69
CA VAL A 8 -5.87 7.43 1.24
C VAL A 8 -4.60 6.96 0.57
N LEU A 9 -4.71 5.92 -0.26
CA LEU A 9 -3.65 5.46 -1.13
C LEU A 9 -3.76 6.19 -2.48
N HIS A 10 -2.73 6.96 -2.80
CA HIS A 10 -2.56 7.60 -4.10
C HIS A 10 -1.67 6.71 -4.97
N LEU A 11 -2.26 6.12 -6.00
CA LEU A 11 -1.59 5.40 -7.08
C LEU A 11 -1.49 6.32 -8.31
N ALA A 12 -0.73 5.91 -9.32
CA ALA A 12 -0.63 6.67 -10.56
C ALA A 12 -2.02 6.82 -11.23
N GLY A 13 -2.64 7.99 -11.07
CA GLY A 13 -3.93 8.33 -11.66
C GLY A 13 -5.17 7.83 -10.90
N ASP A 14 -5.02 7.28 -9.69
CA ASP A 14 -6.14 6.79 -8.89
C ASP A 14 -5.92 7.07 -7.40
N GLU A 15 -7.01 7.30 -6.67
CA GLU A 15 -7.01 7.52 -5.22
C GLU A 15 -8.03 6.63 -4.56
N ARG A 16 -7.63 5.95 -3.48
CA ARG A 16 -8.52 5.01 -2.78
C ARG A 16 -8.46 5.16 -1.28
N ALA A 17 -9.65 5.19 -0.68
CA ALA A 17 -9.80 5.03 0.75
C ALA A 17 -9.45 3.59 1.15
N VAL A 18 -8.55 3.46 2.11
CA VAL A 18 -8.04 2.19 2.64
C VAL A 18 -7.96 2.27 4.17
N ARG A 19 -7.80 1.11 4.81
CA ARG A 19 -7.56 1.02 6.25
C ARG A 19 -6.29 0.23 6.53
N VAL A 20 -5.44 0.71 7.43
CA VAL A 20 -4.22 0.01 7.83
C VAL A 20 -4.60 -1.22 8.66
N LYS A 21 -4.48 -2.40 8.07
CA LYS A 21 -4.81 -3.69 8.71
C LYS A 21 -3.73 -4.11 9.70
N SER A 22 -2.47 -4.07 9.29
CA SER A 22 -1.31 -4.40 10.10
C SER A 22 -0.07 -3.66 9.61
N ILE A 23 0.90 -3.50 10.50
CA ILE A 23 2.17 -2.85 10.25
C ILE A 23 3.27 -3.82 10.66
N ASP A 24 4.27 -4.00 9.79
CA ASP A 24 5.49 -4.73 10.10
C ASP A 24 6.69 -3.78 10.05
N VAL A 25 7.42 -3.67 11.15
CA VAL A 25 8.68 -2.91 11.24
C VAL A 25 9.81 -3.91 11.51
N ARG A 26 10.85 -3.89 10.69
CA ARG A 26 12.00 -4.83 10.80
C ARG A 26 11.56 -6.31 10.89
N ARG A 27 10.57 -6.69 10.07
CA ARG A 27 9.98 -8.04 10.00
C ARG A 27 9.27 -8.50 11.30
N ARG A 28 8.78 -7.55 12.12
CA ARG A 28 7.97 -7.83 13.30
C ARG A 28 6.72 -6.98 13.29
N SER A 29 5.61 -7.58 13.71
CA SER A 29 4.34 -6.86 13.84
C SER A 29 4.49 -5.72 14.86
N ALA A 30 3.94 -4.56 14.53
CA ALA A 30 3.97 -3.35 15.32
C ALA A 30 2.60 -2.66 15.27
N ALA A 31 2.24 -1.94 16.34
CA ALA A 31 1.02 -1.15 16.37
C ALA A 31 1.17 0.19 15.63
N VAL A 32 2.40 0.70 15.51
CA VAL A 32 2.72 2.03 14.97
C VAL A 32 4.03 1.94 14.19
N ALA A 33 4.11 2.68 13.07
CA ALA A 33 5.36 3.01 12.37
C ALA A 33 5.67 4.50 12.59
N GLY A 34 6.86 4.77 13.14
CA GLY A 34 7.36 6.10 13.43
C GLY A 34 7.87 6.84 12.19
N THR A 35 8.06 8.16 12.32
CA THR A 35 8.62 8.99 11.24
C THR A 35 10.04 8.54 10.92
N GLY A 36 10.31 8.31 9.63
CA GLY A 36 11.62 7.87 9.14
C GLY A 36 11.87 6.36 9.26
N GLU A 37 10.92 5.58 9.76
CA GLU A 37 11.02 4.12 9.75
C GLU A 37 10.52 3.54 8.43
N GLU A 38 11.25 2.55 7.92
CA GLU A 38 10.75 1.68 6.85
C GLU A 38 9.81 0.63 7.47
N ALA A 39 8.59 0.55 6.93
CA ALA A 39 7.56 -0.35 7.41
C ALA A 39 6.80 -0.99 6.25
N GLY A 40 6.49 -2.28 6.39
CA GLY A 40 5.50 -2.95 5.58
C GLY A 40 4.10 -2.60 6.09
N LEU A 41 3.21 -2.18 5.19
CA LEU A 41 1.81 -1.88 5.52
C LEU A 41 0.90 -2.84 4.76
N TYR A 42 0.00 -3.47 5.49
CA TYR A 42 -1.06 -4.28 4.90
C TYR A 42 -2.36 -3.49 5.00
N LEU A 43 -3.08 -3.41 3.89
CA LEU A 43 -4.22 -2.51 3.74
C LEU A 43 -5.49 -3.31 3.46
N ASP A 44 -6.58 -2.97 4.14
CA ASP A 44 -7.92 -3.37 3.76
C ASP A 44 -8.51 -2.31 2.81
N GLY A 45 -9.41 -2.72 1.90
CA GLY A 45 -10.05 -1.83 0.92
C GLY A 45 -9.35 -1.74 -0.44
N ILE A 46 -8.27 -2.51 -0.64
CA ILE A 46 -7.59 -2.65 -1.93
C ILE A 46 -7.30 -4.12 -2.24
N THR A 47 -7.39 -4.51 -3.51
CA THR A 47 -7.05 -5.84 -4.01
C THR A 47 -6.01 -5.76 -5.11
N ALA A 48 -5.43 -6.90 -5.50
CA ALA A 48 -4.47 -6.96 -6.60
C ALA A 48 -5.06 -6.49 -7.95
N ARG A 49 -6.40 -6.55 -8.12
CA ARG A 49 -7.09 -6.07 -9.34
C ARG A 49 -7.13 -4.55 -9.45
N ASP A 50 -6.92 -3.87 -8.33
CA ASP A 50 -6.92 -2.41 -8.25
C ASP A 50 -5.53 -1.82 -8.48
N LEU A 51 -4.51 -2.66 -8.53
CA LEU A 51 -3.15 -2.22 -8.80
C LEU A 51 -2.92 -2.08 -10.30
N PRO A 52 -2.13 -1.09 -10.73
CA PRO A 52 -1.71 -0.96 -12.13
C PRO A 52 -1.04 -2.24 -12.60
N THR A 53 -1.37 -2.67 -13.83
CA THR A 53 -0.79 -3.86 -14.44
C THR A 53 -0.30 -3.58 -15.85
N VAL A 54 0.72 -4.32 -16.25
CA VAL A 54 1.24 -4.38 -17.62
C VAL A 54 1.04 -5.77 -18.20
N PRO A 55 0.92 -5.91 -19.54
CA PRO A 55 0.93 -7.22 -20.18
C PRO A 55 2.21 -7.98 -19.85
N GLY A 56 2.11 -9.28 -19.54
CA GLY A 56 3.28 -10.11 -19.28
C GLY A 56 2.99 -11.58 -19.53
N GLY A 57 3.84 -12.22 -20.35
CA GLY A 57 3.80 -13.66 -20.66
C GLY A 57 2.38 -14.16 -20.97
N ASP A 58 1.81 -14.84 -19.98
CA ASP A 58 0.54 -15.57 -20.08
C ASP A 58 -0.65 -14.79 -19.46
N GLY A 59 -0.46 -13.51 -19.11
CA GLY A 59 -1.48 -12.68 -18.47
C GLY A 59 -1.01 -11.24 -18.17
N SER A 60 -1.30 -10.79 -16.95
CA SER A 60 -0.97 -9.44 -16.47
C SER A 60 -0.03 -9.51 -15.27
N LEU A 61 0.99 -8.66 -15.24
CA LEU A 61 1.90 -8.47 -14.11
C LEU A 61 1.60 -7.14 -13.44
N ILE A 62 1.86 -7.02 -12.14
CA ILE A 62 1.80 -5.73 -11.45
C ILE A 62 2.88 -4.83 -12.04
N ASP A 63 2.47 -3.64 -12.47
CA ASP A 63 3.37 -2.60 -12.92
C ASP A 63 4.09 -2.02 -11.70
N SER A 64 5.31 -2.52 -11.46
CA SER A 64 6.11 -2.14 -10.30
C SER A 64 6.55 -0.67 -10.37
N ASP A 65 6.73 -0.13 -11.58
CA ASP A 65 7.13 1.26 -11.77
C ASP A 65 5.98 2.21 -11.45
N ALA A 66 4.76 1.87 -11.85
CA ALA A 66 3.56 2.62 -11.48
C ALA A 66 3.26 2.57 -9.97
N VAL A 67 3.63 1.48 -9.29
CA VAL A 67 3.47 1.33 -7.84
C VAL A 67 4.59 2.01 -7.04
N ALA A 68 5.81 2.11 -7.57
CA ALA A 68 6.96 2.67 -6.85
C ALA A 68 6.77 4.13 -6.40
N GLY A 69 5.93 4.90 -7.11
CA GLY A 69 5.57 6.28 -6.77
C GLY A 69 4.36 6.43 -5.84
N ALA A 70 3.77 5.32 -5.38
CA ALA A 70 2.57 5.34 -4.57
C ALA A 70 2.80 6.07 -3.23
N ARG A 71 1.80 6.83 -2.80
CA ARG A 71 1.83 7.56 -1.52
C ARG A 71 0.62 7.18 -0.68
N LEU A 72 0.85 6.87 0.59
CA LEU A 72 -0.21 6.65 1.56
C LEU A 72 -0.28 7.84 2.50
N VAL A 73 -1.43 8.50 2.54
CA VAL A 73 -1.68 9.70 3.35
C VAL A 73 -2.74 9.36 4.39
N SER A 74 -2.48 9.65 5.66
CA SER A 74 -3.48 9.48 6.71
C SER A 74 -4.67 10.41 6.48
N ALA A 75 -5.89 9.90 6.65
CA ALA A 75 -7.09 10.72 6.70
C ALA A 75 -7.20 11.48 8.03
#